data_AF-A0A538HF31-F1
#
_entry.id   AF-A0A538HF31-F1
#
_cell.length_a   1.000
_cell.length_b   1.000
_cell.length_c   1.000
_cell.angle_alpha   90.00
_cell.angle_beta   90.00
_cell.angle_gamma   90.00
#
_symmetry.space_group_name_H-M   'P 1'
#
loop_
_entity.id
_entity.type
_entity.pdbx_description
1 polymer ?
#
loop_
_entity_poly.entity_id
_entity_poly.type
_entity_poly.pdbx_seq_one_letter_code
_entity_poly.pdbx_strand_id
1 'polypeptide(L)' 'DGRFPMETTYTWADDGRGGTRMTPRNRGEPSGFSKMAGPMMASAMRRANRKDLERLKQILETRPR' A
#
# COMPACT_ATOMS: atom_id res chain seq x y z
N ASP A 1 1.48 -0.01 20.99
CA ASP A 1 0.09 0.01 20.52
C ASP A 1 -0.13 0.95 19.36
N GLY A 2 -0.69 0.41 18.26
CA GLY A 2 -0.99 1.17 17.06
C GLY A 2 -1.98 2.28 17.37
N ARG A 3 -1.58 3.54 17.12
CA ARG A 3 -2.35 4.71 17.52
C ARG A 3 -3.75 4.78 16.89
N PHE A 4 -4.01 4.03 15.80
CA PHE A 4 -5.27 4.06 15.07
C PHE A 4 -5.60 2.69 14.45
N PRO A 5 -6.87 2.27 14.43
CA PRO A 5 -7.29 1.08 13.68
C PRO A 5 -7.03 1.28 12.18
N MET A 6 -6.41 0.30 11.55
CA MET A 6 -6.08 0.30 10.12
C MET A 6 -6.55 -0.99 9.48
N GLU A 7 -7.32 -0.85 8.41
CA GLU A 7 -7.75 -1.93 7.54
C GLU A 7 -6.90 -1.92 6.27
N THR A 8 -6.39 -3.10 5.88
CA THR A 8 -5.65 -3.27 4.63
C THR A 8 -6.32 -4.35 3.79
N THR A 9 -6.77 -3.98 2.59
CA THR A 9 -7.30 -4.90 1.59
C THR A 9 -6.29 -5.06 0.46
N TYR A 10 -6.02 -6.29 0.05
CA TYR A 10 -5.25 -6.59 -1.14
C TYR A 10 -6.17 -7.20 -2.19
N THR A 11 -6.05 -6.72 -3.42
CA THR A 11 -6.77 -7.26 -4.57
C THR A 11 -5.78 -7.66 -5.65
N TRP A 12 -6.06 -8.77 -6.33
CA TRP A 12 -5.26 -9.28 -7.42
C TRP A 12 -6.15 -9.51 -8.64
N ALA A 13 -5.63 -9.19 -9.81
CA ALA A 13 -6.26 -9.46 -11.09
C ALA A 13 -5.18 -9.85 -12.11
N ASP A 14 -5.56 -10.64 -13.11
CA ASP A 14 -4.75 -10.84 -14.30
C ASP A 14 -4.54 -9.49 -15.02
N ASP A 15 -3.34 -9.22 -15.52
CA ASP A 15 -3.02 -7.95 -16.19
C ASP A 15 -3.18 -7.97 -17.72
N GLY A 16 -3.59 -9.11 -18.29
CA GLY A 16 -3.78 -9.36 -19.71
C GLY A 16 -2.49 -9.61 -20.49
N ARG A 17 -1.33 -9.67 -19.83
CA ARG A 17 0.00 -9.82 -20.45
C ARG A 17 0.85 -10.91 -19.78
N GLY A 18 0.20 -11.79 -19.00
CA GLY A 18 0.87 -12.88 -18.28
C GLY A 18 1.47 -12.44 -16.93
N GLY A 19 1.07 -11.28 -16.40
CA GLY A 19 1.43 -10.79 -15.07
C GLY A 19 0.22 -10.64 -14.16
N THR A 20 0.49 -10.25 -12.91
CA THR A 20 -0.54 -10.02 -11.89
C THR A 20 -0.55 -8.56 -11.48
N ARG A 21 -1.72 -7.91 -11.56
CA ARG A 21 -1.95 -6.59 -10.99
C ARG A 21 -2.36 -6.72 -9.54
N MET A 22 -1.49 -6.33 -8.62
CA MET A 22 -1.81 -6.21 -7.20
C MET A 22 -2.15 -4.77 -6.83
N THR A 23 -3.27 -4.54 -6.14
CA THR A 23 -3.66 -3.23 -5.63
C THR A 23 -3.92 -3.29 -4.12
N PRO A 24 -3.05 -2.70 -3.28
CA PRO A 24 -3.32 -2.53 -1.86
C PRO A 24 -4.19 -1.29 -1.61
N ARG A 25 -5.16 -1.42 -0.73
CA ARG A 25 -5.99 -0.33 -0.20
C ARG A 25 -5.83 -0.30 1.31
N ASN A 26 -5.26 0.79 1.82
CA ASN A 26 -5.16 1.02 3.26
C ASN A 26 -6.21 2.06 3.65
N ARG A 27 -7.08 1.69 4.59
CA ARG A 27 -8.09 2.56 5.19
C ARG A 27 -7.80 2.66 6.68
N GLY A 28 -7.45 3.86 7.12
CA GLY A 28 -7.31 4.17 8.55
C GLY A 28 -7.69 5.62 8.75
N GLU A 29 -8.36 5.92 9.85
CA GLU A 29 -8.68 7.29 10.22
C GLU A 29 -7.67 7.80 11.24
N PRO A 30 -6.91 8.86 10.93
CA PRO A 30 -6.09 9.53 11.94
C PRO A 30 -6.99 10.07 13.06
N SER A 31 -6.72 9.71 14.32
CA SER A 31 -7.44 10.22 15.49
C SER A 31 -6.62 11.28 16.25
N GLY A 32 -7.31 12.14 17.00
CA GLY A 32 -6.70 13.25 17.76
C GLY A 32 -6.05 14.35 16.90
N PHE A 33 -4.93 14.91 17.38
CA PHE A 33 -4.16 16.02 16.78
C PHE A 33 -3.65 15.76 15.35
N SER A 34 -3.74 14.51 14.86
CA SER A 34 -3.26 14.09 13.54
C SER A 34 -4.25 14.34 12.39
N LYS A 35 -5.53 14.68 12.67
CA LYS A 35 -6.52 15.00 11.61
C LYS A 35 -6.09 16.17 10.73
N MET A 36 -5.45 17.19 11.32
CA MET A 36 -5.01 18.40 10.62
C MET A 36 -3.80 18.13 9.69
N ALA A 37 -3.00 17.10 10.00
CA ALA A 37 -1.91 16.61 9.15
C ALA A 37 -2.34 15.47 8.20
N GLY A 38 -3.63 15.09 8.22
CA GLY A 38 -4.17 13.92 7.52
C GLY A 38 -3.80 13.84 6.03
N PRO A 39 -3.95 14.91 5.22
CA PRO A 39 -3.61 14.87 3.80
C PRO A 39 -2.11 14.68 3.53
N MET A 40 -1.25 15.37 4.29
CA MET A 40 0.21 15.23 4.14
C MET A 40 0.66 13.82 4.52
N MET A 41 0.15 13.28 5.64
CA MET A 41 0.43 11.91 6.08
C MET A 41 -0.06 10.88 5.06
N ALA A 42 -1.28 11.05 4.52
CA ALA A 42 -1.82 10.17 3.48
C ALA A 42 -0.94 10.20 2.21
N SER A 43 -0.42 11.36 1.81
CA SER A 43 0.49 11.46 0.68
C SER A 43 1.84 10.76 0.94
N ALA A 44 2.39 10.88 2.16
CA ALA A 44 3.63 10.24 2.57
C ALA A 44 3.48 8.72 2.61
N MET A 45 2.39 8.22 3.21
CA MET A 45 2.06 6.78 3.23
C MET A 45 1.87 6.23 1.83
N ARG A 46 1.17 6.95 0.93
CA ARG A 46 1.04 6.54 -0.48
C ARG A 46 2.39 6.42 -1.17
N ARG A 47 3.30 7.37 -0.95
CA ARG A 47 4.66 7.32 -1.51
C ARG A 47 5.48 6.15 -0.95
N ALA A 48 5.40 5.91 0.35
CA ALA A 48 6.08 4.79 1.00
C ALA A 48 5.56 3.45 0.44
N ASN A 49 4.24 3.24 0.46
CA ASN A 49 3.63 2.02 -0.08
C ASN A 49 4.01 1.78 -1.54
N ARG A 50 4.09 2.83 -2.38
CA ARG A 50 4.51 2.67 -3.78
C ARG A 50 5.95 2.13 -3.88
N LYS A 51 6.88 2.65 -3.08
CA LYS A 51 8.27 2.15 -3.06
C LYS A 51 8.32 0.69 -2.63
N ASP A 52 7.53 0.33 -1.63
CA ASP A 52 7.47 -1.05 -1.13
C ASP A 52 6.90 -1.99 -2.20
N LEU A 53 5.88 -1.55 -2.94
CA LEU A 53 5.32 -2.32 -4.07
C LEU A 53 6.30 -2.49 -5.23
N GLU A 54 7.04 -1.44 -5.58
CA GLU A 54 8.11 -1.51 -6.59
C GLU A 54 9.17 -2.53 -6.17
N ARG A 55 9.57 -2.50 -4.90
CA ARG A 55 10.54 -3.46 -4.36
C ARG A 55 9.98 -4.88 -4.34
N LEU A 56 8.73 -5.06 -3.94
CA LEU A 56 8.06 -6.36 -3.93
C LEU A 56 8.00 -6.95 -5.35
N LYS A 57 7.63 -6.14 -6.35
CA LYS A 57 7.62 -6.56 -7.75
C LYS A 57 8.99 -7.08 -8.19
N GLN A 58 10.05 -6.32 -7.91
CA GLN A 58 11.42 -6.76 -8.23
C GLN A 58 11.77 -8.11 -7.59
N ILE A 59 11.42 -8.31 -6.31
CA ILE A 59 11.71 -9.58 -5.61
C ILE A 59 10.93 -10.74 -6.23
N LEU A 60 9.68 -10.53 -6.61
CA LEU A 60 8.83 -11.57 -7.17
C LEU A 60 9.24 -11.94 -8.61
N GLU A 61 9.66 -10.96 -9.41
CA GLU A 61 10.06 -11.19 -10.81
C GLU A 61 11.50 -11.72 -10.96
N THR A 62 12.33 -11.57 -9.93
CA THR A 62 13.70 -12.12 -9.92
C THR A 62 13.78 -13.54 -9.36
N ARG A 63 12.72 -14.05 -8.73
CA ARG A 63 12.67 -15.43 -8.28
C ARG A 63 12.36 -16.35 -9.46
N PRO A 64 13.16 -17.42 -9.69
CA PRO A 64 12.77 -18.46 -10.63
C PRO A 64 11.43 -19.06 -10.20
N ARG A 65 10.57 -19.35 -11.17
CA ARG A 65 9.26 -19.97 -10.94
C ARG A 65 9.42 -21.40 -10.46
#